data_AF-A0A6R5Z7E7-F1
#
_entry.id   AF-A0A6R5Z7E7-F1
#
_cell.length_a   1.000
_cell.length_b   1.000
_cell.length_c   1.000
_cell.angle_alpha   90.00
_cell.angle_beta   90.00
_cell.angle_gamma   90.00
#
_symmetry.space_group_name_H-M   'P 1'
#
loop_
_entity.id
_entity.type
_entity.pdbx_description
1 polymer ?
#
loop_
_entity_poly.entity_id
_entity_poly.type
_entity_poly.pdbx_seq_one_letter_code
_entity_poly.pdbx_strand_id
1 'polypeptide(L)'
;MSMAHGNNYDYHRTTFDGERNERCACCVRTMKWFPVLFIVSVIGWSYYAFVIQLSFFTVTNIVQRILFLLFYHAVLVMFLWSYYQTVFTDIGRVPSRFRVPRAELDRIVRATNEEEQKQILELFAKELPVVTRTLNATVRFCDKCRLIKPDRAHHCSVCGVCVLKLDHHCPWVNNCINFTNYKYFILFLGYALLYCLYVACSTIPYMELLWTGKIDGRFHILFLFFVSIMFAISLVSLFGYHCYLVLLNRTTLESFRTPIFRYGGPDKNGFSLGKLSNFQEVFGDDWRLWFVPVYTSLGDGILFPTQSHHLASNSPHEVGSPVAPLTATIGGSQNCNGAVANGTVGVDPIPQTIVLEPLDERKEGGGHRLQGQQQAVVMPLNTNGLPLQETKESFASSHPL
;
A
#
# COMPACT_ATOMS: atom_id res chain seq x y z
N MET A 1 -27.23 -51.17 0.11
CA MET A 1 -25.91 -51.74 -0.26
C MET A 1 -25.47 -51.04 -1.54
N SER A 2 -24.67 -49.98 -1.43
CA SER A 2 -24.06 -49.30 -2.58
C SER A 2 -22.62 -48.99 -2.21
N MET A 3 -21.70 -49.50 -3.01
CA MET A 3 -20.28 -49.63 -2.73
C MET A 3 -19.53 -48.31 -2.86
N ALA A 4 -18.53 -48.15 -2.00
CA ALA A 4 -17.52 -47.10 -2.08
C ALA A 4 -16.61 -47.31 -3.30
N HIS A 5 -16.35 -46.24 -4.05
CA HIS A 5 -15.19 -46.16 -4.95
C HIS A 5 -14.17 -45.20 -4.37
N GLY A 6 -13.08 -45.79 -3.86
CA GLY A 6 -11.89 -45.08 -3.42
C GLY A 6 -11.09 -44.59 -4.62
N ASN A 7 -10.80 -43.28 -4.62
CA ASN A 7 -9.87 -42.67 -5.57
C ASN A 7 -8.44 -42.89 -5.06
N ASN A 8 -7.82 -43.94 -5.57
CA ASN A 8 -6.39 -44.20 -5.48
C ASN A 8 -5.73 -43.56 -6.72
N TYR A 9 -5.51 -42.24 -6.69
CA TYR A 9 -4.80 -41.52 -7.74
C TYR A 9 -3.47 -40.98 -7.21
N ASP A 10 -2.40 -41.41 -7.89
CA ASP A 10 -1.10 -40.76 -8.05
C ASP A 10 -0.18 -40.59 -6.83
N TYR A 11 0.56 -41.66 -6.50
CA TYR A 11 1.85 -41.54 -5.81
C TYR A 11 3.04 -41.53 -6.80
N HIS A 12 2.95 -42.21 -7.95
CA HIS A 12 4.07 -42.38 -8.88
C HIS A 12 4.27 -41.25 -9.92
N ARG A 13 3.32 -40.32 -10.10
CA ARG A 13 3.48 -39.11 -10.92
C ARG A 13 4.20 -37.96 -10.19
N THR A 14 4.58 -38.13 -8.92
CA THR A 14 5.14 -37.04 -8.09
C THR A 14 6.65 -36.87 -8.21
N THR A 15 7.41 -37.89 -8.63
CA THR A 15 8.89 -37.83 -8.64
C THR A 15 9.45 -37.26 -9.94
N PHE A 16 8.90 -37.63 -11.11
CA PHE A 16 9.37 -37.16 -12.41
C PHE A 16 8.88 -35.74 -12.76
N ASP A 17 7.69 -35.36 -12.28
CA ASP A 17 7.22 -33.97 -12.33
C ASP A 17 7.84 -33.12 -11.22
N GLY A 18 8.29 -33.73 -10.11
CA GLY A 18 9.08 -33.08 -9.06
C GLY A 18 10.43 -32.56 -9.58
N GLU A 19 11.22 -33.38 -10.27
CA GLU A 19 12.54 -32.98 -10.79
C GLU A 19 12.47 -31.96 -11.94
N ARG A 20 11.49 -32.07 -12.85
CA ARG A 20 11.27 -31.05 -13.90
C ARG A 20 10.77 -29.74 -13.33
N ASN A 21 9.88 -29.81 -12.33
CA ASN A 21 9.40 -28.63 -11.61
C ASN A 21 10.52 -27.99 -10.77
N GLU A 22 11.45 -28.77 -10.21
CA GLU A 22 12.63 -28.25 -9.50
C GLU A 22 13.67 -27.61 -10.42
N ARG A 23 13.98 -28.21 -11.58
CA ARG A 23 14.87 -27.58 -12.58
C ARG A 23 14.26 -26.30 -13.15
N CYS A 24 12.98 -26.31 -13.50
CA CYS A 24 12.26 -25.09 -13.90
C CYS A 24 12.17 -24.07 -12.75
N ALA A 25 11.97 -24.49 -11.50
CA ALA A 25 11.96 -23.60 -10.35
C ALA A 25 13.34 -22.98 -10.06
N CYS A 26 14.43 -23.72 -10.26
CA CYS A 26 15.79 -23.21 -10.15
C CYS A 26 16.08 -22.16 -11.22
N CYS A 27 15.73 -22.43 -12.49
CA CYS A 27 15.85 -21.48 -13.59
C CYS A 27 15.01 -20.22 -13.32
N VAL A 28 13.74 -20.36 -12.91
CA VAL A 28 12.87 -19.22 -12.58
C VAL A 28 13.42 -18.43 -11.38
N ARG A 29 13.93 -19.10 -10.35
CA ARG A 29 14.54 -18.44 -9.18
C ARG A 29 15.78 -17.66 -9.55
N THR A 30 16.59 -18.17 -10.48
CA THR A 30 17.78 -17.48 -10.99
C THR A 30 17.41 -16.29 -11.87
N MET A 31 16.45 -16.46 -12.78
CA MET A 31 15.97 -15.40 -13.66
C MET A 31 15.39 -14.20 -12.90
N LYS A 32 14.77 -14.42 -11.74
CA LYS A 32 14.28 -13.34 -10.88
C LYS A 32 15.38 -12.41 -10.34
N TRP A 33 16.64 -12.85 -10.28
CA TRP A 33 17.77 -12.02 -9.88
C TRP A 33 18.35 -11.17 -11.01
N PHE A 34 17.97 -11.44 -12.27
CA PHE A 34 18.49 -10.70 -13.42
C PHE A 34 18.33 -9.17 -13.29
N PRO A 35 17.16 -8.61 -12.90
CA PRO A 35 17.03 -7.16 -12.75
C PRO A 35 17.95 -6.58 -11.68
N VAL A 36 18.16 -7.29 -10.57
CA VAL A 36 19.08 -6.87 -9.50
C VAL A 36 20.53 -6.86 -10.00
N LEU A 37 20.95 -7.94 -10.66
CA LEU A 37 22.30 -8.05 -11.23
C LEU A 37 22.55 -6.98 -12.30
N PHE A 38 21.53 -6.66 -13.11
CA PHE A 38 21.59 -5.58 -14.10
C PHE A 38 21.84 -4.24 -13.42
N ILE A 39 21.06 -3.88 -12.38
CA ILE A 39 21.24 -2.62 -11.64
C ILE A 39 22.64 -2.56 -11.01
N VAL A 40 23.09 -3.62 -10.33
CA VAL A 40 24.43 -3.68 -9.73
C VAL A 40 25.52 -3.50 -10.78
N SER A 41 25.36 -4.10 -11.97
CA SER A 41 26.32 -3.97 -13.07
C SER A 41 26.38 -2.54 -13.60
N VAL A 42 25.23 -1.88 -13.79
CA VAL A 42 25.16 -0.47 -14.20
C VAL A 42 25.82 0.43 -13.16
N ILE A 43 25.59 0.19 -11.86
CA ILE A 43 26.22 0.94 -10.79
C ILE A 43 27.75 0.74 -10.83
N GLY A 44 28.23 -0.49 -10.93
CA GLY A 44 29.67 -0.80 -11.01
C GLY A 44 30.35 -0.15 -12.22
N TRP A 45 29.72 -0.20 -13.40
CA TRP A 45 30.20 0.54 -14.56
C TRP A 45 30.19 2.05 -14.35
N SER A 46 29.14 2.60 -13.76
CA SER A 46 29.05 4.04 -13.48
C SER A 46 30.11 4.51 -12.48
N TYR A 47 30.50 3.65 -11.52
CA TYR A 47 31.61 3.89 -10.61
C TYR A 47 32.93 4.02 -11.36
N TYR A 48 33.24 3.07 -12.24
CA TYR A 48 34.40 3.15 -13.10
C TYR A 48 34.40 4.42 -13.97
N ALA A 49 33.27 4.74 -14.61
CA ALA A 49 33.15 5.92 -15.47
C ALA A 49 33.31 7.24 -14.69
N PHE A 50 32.69 7.35 -13.51
CA PHE A 50 32.75 8.59 -12.71
C PHE A 50 34.10 8.76 -12.00
N VAL A 51 34.58 7.71 -11.33
CA VAL A 51 35.80 7.79 -10.52
C VAL A 51 37.02 7.81 -11.44
N ILE A 52 37.16 6.84 -12.34
CA ILE A 52 38.37 6.70 -13.15
C ILE A 52 38.36 7.68 -14.33
N GLN A 53 37.35 7.57 -15.21
CA GLN A 53 37.35 8.33 -16.48
C GLN A 53 37.12 9.83 -16.26
N LEU A 54 36.09 10.19 -15.49
CA LEU A 54 35.81 11.59 -15.19
C LEU A 54 36.81 12.14 -14.16
N SER A 55 36.84 11.60 -12.94
CA SER A 55 37.56 12.25 -11.84
C SER A 55 39.08 12.19 -11.96
N PHE A 56 39.68 11.06 -12.34
CA PHE A 56 41.14 10.93 -12.43
C PHE A 56 41.72 11.37 -13.78
N PHE A 57 41.08 11.01 -14.89
CA PHE A 57 41.61 11.33 -16.23
C PHE A 57 41.12 12.66 -16.81
N THR A 58 39.93 13.14 -16.43
CA THR A 58 39.37 14.37 -17.03
C THR A 58 39.50 15.59 -16.12
N VAL A 59 39.18 15.47 -14.82
CA VAL A 59 39.23 16.61 -13.89
C VAL A 59 40.67 16.96 -13.53
N THR A 60 41.19 18.08 -14.00
CA THR A 60 42.58 18.52 -13.73
C THR A 60 42.76 19.20 -12.38
N ASN A 61 41.74 19.90 -11.88
CA ASN A 61 41.80 20.61 -10.60
C ASN A 61 41.69 19.63 -9.42
N ILE A 62 42.71 19.60 -8.56
CA ILE A 62 42.80 18.67 -7.42
C ILE A 62 41.70 18.89 -6.38
N VAL A 63 41.36 20.16 -6.08
CA VAL A 63 40.34 20.49 -5.09
C VAL A 63 38.97 20.05 -5.60
N GLN A 64 38.67 20.36 -6.86
CA GLN A 64 37.43 19.91 -7.50
C GLN A 64 37.32 18.38 -7.50
N ARG A 65 38.40 17.67 -7.84
CA ARG A 65 38.45 16.20 -7.83
C ARG A 65 38.15 15.64 -6.44
N ILE A 66 38.74 16.20 -5.39
CA ILE A 66 38.50 15.77 -4.00
C ILE A 66 37.04 15.99 -3.61
N LEU A 67 36.48 17.17 -3.89
CA LEU A 67 35.07 17.47 -3.61
C LEU A 67 34.13 16.54 -4.37
N PHE A 68 34.45 16.25 -5.64
CA PHE A 68 33.68 15.32 -6.46
C PHE A 68 33.65 13.93 -5.84
N LEU A 69 34.82 13.38 -5.52
CA LEU A 69 34.93 12.04 -4.94
C LEU A 69 34.28 11.95 -3.56
N LEU A 70 34.42 12.97 -2.71
CA LEU A 70 33.83 12.96 -1.37
C LEU A 70 32.30 12.88 -1.43
N PHE A 71 31.67 13.78 -2.20
CA PHE A 71 30.21 13.79 -2.32
C PHE A 71 29.70 12.54 -3.05
N TYR A 72 30.37 12.14 -4.13
CA TYR A 72 30.04 10.93 -4.87
C TYR A 72 29.98 9.69 -3.97
N HIS A 73 31.02 9.46 -3.16
CA HIS A 73 31.07 8.29 -2.28
C HIS A 73 30.05 8.39 -1.14
N ALA A 74 29.82 9.58 -0.56
CA ALA A 74 28.80 9.75 0.46
C ALA A 74 27.40 9.37 -0.05
N VAL A 75 27.02 9.86 -1.24
CA VAL A 75 25.74 9.50 -1.86
C VAL A 75 25.70 8.04 -2.27
N LEU A 76 26.77 7.50 -2.86
CA LEU A 76 26.85 6.10 -3.28
C LEU A 76 26.70 5.14 -2.09
N VAL A 77 27.32 5.42 -0.94
CA VAL A 77 27.18 4.61 0.26
C VAL A 77 25.73 4.57 0.73
N MET A 78 25.06 5.73 0.80
CA MET A 78 23.65 5.78 1.21
C MET A 78 22.72 5.11 0.20
N PHE A 79 23.01 5.26 -1.09
CA PHE A 79 22.30 4.58 -2.17
C PHE A 79 22.43 3.07 -2.09
N LEU A 80 23.66 2.54 -1.97
CA LEU A 80 23.91 1.10 -1.86
C LEU A 80 23.35 0.52 -0.56
N TRP A 81 23.46 1.25 0.56
CA TRP A 81 22.92 0.80 1.84
C TRP A 81 21.39 0.69 1.78
N SER A 82 20.69 1.72 1.29
CA SER A 82 19.24 1.68 1.14
C SER A 82 18.77 0.63 0.13
N TYR A 83 19.49 0.45 -0.99
CA TYR A 83 19.21 -0.61 -1.96
C TYR A 83 19.37 -2.00 -1.35
N TYR A 84 20.48 -2.24 -0.64
CA TYR A 84 20.74 -3.50 0.07
C TYR A 84 19.60 -3.82 1.05
N GLN A 85 19.21 -2.85 1.88
CA GLN A 85 18.11 -3.05 2.84
C GLN A 85 16.79 -3.37 2.13
N THR A 86 16.50 -2.73 0.99
CA THR A 86 15.25 -2.99 0.26
C THR A 86 15.24 -4.39 -0.36
N VAL A 87 16.38 -4.85 -0.89
CA VAL A 87 16.54 -6.18 -1.48
C VAL A 87 16.46 -7.28 -0.42
N PHE A 88 17.23 -7.15 0.66
CA PHE A 88 17.50 -8.25 1.59
C PHE A 88 16.68 -8.23 2.88
N THR A 89 15.92 -7.17 3.16
CA THR A 89 14.98 -7.19 4.29
C THR A 89 13.87 -8.20 4.01
N ASP A 90 13.65 -9.09 4.98
CA ASP A 90 12.59 -10.09 4.91
C ASP A 90 11.21 -9.45 4.74
N ILE A 91 10.39 -10.10 3.92
CA ILE A 91 8.99 -9.70 3.76
C ILE A 91 8.23 -9.82 5.09
N GLY A 92 7.44 -8.81 5.43
CA GLY A 92 6.51 -8.87 6.57
C GLY A 92 5.43 -9.92 6.30
N ARG A 93 5.59 -11.13 6.85
CA ARG A 93 4.63 -12.23 6.69
C ARG A 93 3.49 -12.11 7.69
N VAL A 94 2.30 -12.53 7.29
CA VAL A 94 1.15 -12.62 8.20
C VAL A 94 1.42 -13.69 9.27
N PRO A 95 1.25 -13.38 10.57
CA PRO A 95 1.45 -14.36 11.64
C PRO A 95 0.46 -15.52 11.61
N SER A 96 0.85 -16.65 12.20
CA SER A 96 0.07 -17.90 12.21
C SER A 96 -1.32 -17.77 12.84
N ARG A 97 -1.54 -16.85 13.79
CA ARG A 97 -2.85 -16.61 14.42
C ARG A 97 -3.97 -16.24 13.44
N PHE A 98 -3.62 -15.68 12.27
CA PHE A 98 -4.57 -15.36 11.21
C PHE A 98 -4.92 -16.57 10.32
N ARG A 99 -4.16 -17.66 10.43
CA ARG A 99 -4.38 -18.88 9.65
C ARG A 99 -5.60 -19.60 10.19
N VAL A 100 -6.52 -19.92 9.29
CA VAL A 100 -7.75 -20.63 9.65
C VAL A 100 -7.38 -22.08 9.97
N PRO A 101 -7.77 -22.62 11.14
CA PRO A 101 -7.54 -24.02 11.48
C PRO A 101 -8.17 -24.97 10.45
N ARG A 102 -7.61 -26.17 10.29
CA ARG A 102 -8.10 -27.16 9.30
C ARG A 102 -9.58 -27.51 9.49
N ALA A 103 -10.03 -27.67 10.73
CA ALA A 103 -11.43 -27.96 11.04
C ALA A 103 -12.38 -26.86 10.52
N GLU A 104 -12.01 -25.59 10.66
CA GLU A 104 -12.79 -24.46 10.15
C GLU A 104 -12.69 -24.33 8.62
N LEU A 105 -11.55 -24.69 8.01
CA LEU A 105 -11.43 -24.77 6.56
C LEU A 105 -12.35 -25.84 5.97
N ASP A 106 -12.46 -27.00 6.62
CA ASP A 106 -13.37 -28.05 6.17
C ASP A 106 -14.83 -27.59 6.25
N ARG A 107 -15.18 -26.81 7.27
CA ARG A 107 -16.51 -26.17 7.37
C ARG A 107 -16.74 -25.16 6.26
N ILE A 108 -15.75 -24.32 5.96
CA ILE A 108 -15.81 -23.34 4.86
C ILE A 108 -15.98 -24.05 3.51
N VAL A 109 -15.25 -25.14 3.27
CA VAL A 109 -15.32 -25.90 2.00
C VAL A 109 -16.64 -26.65 1.86
N ARG A 110 -17.23 -27.12 2.97
CA ARG A 110 -18.52 -27.81 2.99
C ARG A 110 -19.72 -26.85 3.01
N ALA A 111 -19.49 -25.55 3.14
CA ALA A 111 -20.56 -24.56 3.16
C ALA A 111 -21.41 -24.68 1.89
N THR A 112 -22.72 -24.73 2.07
CA THR A 112 -23.68 -24.97 0.98
C THR A 112 -23.98 -23.73 0.16
N ASN A 113 -23.73 -22.55 0.72
CA ASN A 113 -23.97 -21.26 0.12
C ASN A 113 -22.99 -20.19 0.64
N GLU A 114 -22.94 -19.05 -0.04
CA GLU A 114 -22.01 -17.95 0.28
C GLU A 114 -22.28 -17.30 1.66
N GLU A 115 -23.53 -17.30 2.13
CA GLU A 115 -23.89 -16.69 3.41
C GLU A 115 -23.38 -17.52 4.60
N GLU A 116 -23.49 -18.86 4.51
CA GLU A 116 -22.91 -19.78 5.50
C GLU A 116 -21.37 -19.61 5.56
N GLN A 117 -20.72 -19.55 4.39
CA GLN A 117 -19.28 -19.30 4.31
C GLN A 117 -18.90 -17.96 4.97
N LYS A 118 -19.66 -16.89 4.68
CA LYS A 118 -19.45 -15.56 5.26
C LYS A 118 -19.59 -15.57 6.78
N GLN A 119 -20.59 -16.26 7.31
CA GLN A 119 -20.80 -16.38 8.76
C GLN A 119 -19.64 -17.09 9.46
N ILE A 120 -19.14 -18.19 8.90
CA ILE A 120 -17.98 -18.92 9.45
C ILE A 120 -16.75 -18.00 9.49
N LEU A 121 -16.48 -17.30 8.38
CA LEU A 121 -15.36 -16.35 8.32
C LEU A 121 -15.51 -15.19 9.30
N GLU A 122 -16.71 -14.61 9.44
CA GLU A 122 -16.97 -13.53 10.40
C GLU A 122 -16.82 -14.01 11.85
N LEU A 123 -17.23 -15.24 12.18
CA LEU A 123 -17.03 -15.81 13.51
C LEU A 123 -15.55 -15.91 13.86
N PHE A 124 -14.73 -16.46 12.96
CA PHE A 124 -13.29 -16.54 13.17
C PHE A 124 -12.63 -15.13 13.20
N ALA A 125 -13.13 -14.19 12.39
CA ALA A 125 -12.62 -12.82 12.37
C ALA A 125 -12.89 -12.02 13.64
N LYS A 126 -13.88 -12.39 14.47
CA LYS A 126 -14.24 -11.65 15.70
C LYS A 126 -13.08 -11.54 16.70
N GLU A 127 -12.20 -12.52 16.72
CA GLU A 127 -11.02 -12.54 17.61
C GLU A 127 -9.80 -11.84 17.02
N LEU A 128 -9.91 -11.32 15.79
CA LEU A 128 -8.81 -10.69 15.07
C LEU A 128 -9.02 -9.18 14.95
N PRO A 129 -7.94 -8.37 15.00
CA PRO A 129 -8.03 -6.92 14.84
C PRO A 129 -8.15 -6.57 13.35
N VAL A 130 -9.31 -6.85 12.74
CA VAL A 130 -9.57 -6.59 11.31
C VAL A 130 -10.79 -5.71 11.10
N VAL A 131 -10.54 -4.46 10.68
CA VAL A 131 -11.60 -3.47 10.46
C VAL A 131 -12.01 -3.34 8.99
N THR A 132 -11.17 -3.80 8.05
CA THR A 132 -11.50 -3.73 6.62
C THR A 132 -12.23 -4.97 6.11
N ARG A 133 -12.99 -4.80 5.03
CA ARG A 133 -13.83 -5.81 4.38
C ARG A 133 -13.61 -5.79 2.85
N THR A 134 -14.17 -6.80 2.18
CA THR A 134 -14.28 -6.82 0.72
C THR A 134 -15.36 -5.83 0.25
N LEU A 135 -15.48 -5.64 -1.06
CA LEU A 135 -16.56 -4.82 -1.65
C LEU A 135 -17.96 -5.35 -1.31
N ASN A 136 -18.09 -6.66 -1.09
CA ASN A 136 -19.36 -7.31 -0.72
C ASN A 136 -19.56 -7.35 0.81
N ALA A 137 -18.85 -6.50 1.56
CA ALA A 137 -18.87 -6.43 3.02
C ALA A 137 -18.57 -7.78 3.71
N THR A 138 -17.70 -8.61 3.12
CA THR A 138 -17.25 -9.89 3.71
C THR A 138 -15.83 -9.78 4.26
N VAL A 139 -15.45 -10.68 5.17
CA VAL A 139 -14.08 -10.80 5.67
C VAL A 139 -13.10 -11.05 4.52
N ARG A 140 -11.96 -10.37 4.55
CA ARG A 140 -10.89 -10.52 3.54
C ARG A 140 -10.14 -11.84 3.73
N PHE A 141 -10.63 -12.92 3.14
CA PHE A 141 -9.97 -14.22 3.18
C PHE A 141 -8.93 -14.39 2.04
N CYS A 142 -7.93 -15.25 2.25
CA CYS A 142 -7.00 -15.72 1.22
C CYS A 142 -7.08 -17.23 1.05
N ASP A 143 -7.60 -17.71 -0.08
CA ASP A 143 -7.73 -19.15 -0.34
C ASP A 143 -6.37 -19.85 -0.48
N LYS A 144 -5.39 -19.19 -1.10
CA LYS A 144 -4.05 -19.75 -1.31
C LYS A 144 -3.29 -19.94 0.00
N CYS A 145 -3.34 -18.95 0.89
CA CYS A 145 -2.64 -18.97 2.16
C CYS A 145 -3.47 -19.60 3.29
N ARG A 146 -4.79 -19.77 3.09
CA ARG A 146 -5.77 -20.26 4.08
C ARG A 146 -5.77 -19.42 5.37
N LEU A 147 -5.82 -18.09 5.21
CA LEU A 147 -5.80 -17.14 6.33
C LEU A 147 -6.74 -15.96 6.10
N ILE A 148 -7.18 -15.34 7.19
CA ILE A 148 -7.80 -14.01 7.15
C ILE A 148 -6.69 -12.98 6.97
N LYS A 149 -6.82 -12.11 5.96
CA LYS A 149 -5.84 -11.06 5.71
C LYS A 149 -5.99 -9.98 6.79
N PRO A 150 -4.91 -9.64 7.53
CA PRO A 150 -4.86 -8.41 8.30
C PRO A 150 -5.20 -7.20 7.41
N ASP A 151 -5.54 -6.08 8.04
CA ASP A 151 -5.76 -4.85 7.32
C ASP A 151 -4.51 -4.47 6.51
N ARG A 152 -4.73 -3.91 5.32
CA ARG A 152 -3.68 -3.54 4.36
C ARG A 152 -2.81 -4.70 3.85
N ALA A 153 -3.05 -5.95 4.28
CA ALA A 153 -2.30 -7.11 3.81
C ALA A 153 -2.90 -7.70 2.51
N HIS A 154 -2.04 -8.10 1.58
CA HIS A 154 -2.45 -8.68 0.29
C HIS A 154 -1.58 -9.89 -0.08
N HIS A 155 -2.13 -10.79 -0.90
CA HIS A 155 -1.39 -11.94 -1.41
C HIS A 155 -0.56 -11.53 -2.63
N CYS A 156 0.75 -11.72 -2.57
CA CYS A 156 1.62 -11.58 -3.74
C CYS A 156 1.77 -12.94 -4.43
N SER A 157 1.31 -13.06 -5.67
CA SER A 157 1.44 -14.30 -6.45
C SER A 157 2.89 -14.67 -6.76
N VAL A 158 3.77 -13.68 -6.91
CA VAL A 158 5.20 -13.90 -7.21
C VAL A 158 5.96 -14.46 -6.01
N CYS A 159 5.64 -13.97 -4.82
CA CYS A 159 6.20 -14.46 -3.55
C CYS A 159 5.45 -15.66 -2.98
N GLY A 160 4.22 -15.93 -3.46
CA GLY A 160 3.39 -17.05 -3.03
C GLY A 160 2.81 -16.94 -1.62
N VAL A 161 2.82 -15.74 -1.02
CA VAL A 161 2.40 -15.53 0.38
C VAL A 161 1.63 -14.22 0.58
N CYS A 162 0.92 -14.12 1.69
CA CYS A 162 0.33 -12.86 2.14
C CYS A 162 1.37 -12.00 2.84
N VAL A 163 1.42 -10.72 2.45
CA VAL A 163 2.41 -9.75 2.88
C VAL A 163 1.70 -8.58 3.58
N LEU A 164 2.20 -8.19 4.76
CA LEU A 164 1.69 -7.09 5.58
C LEU A 164 1.93 -5.74 4.90
N LYS A 165 0.92 -4.86 4.91
CA LYS A 165 0.93 -3.55 4.22
C LYS A 165 1.59 -3.62 2.84
N LEU A 166 1.15 -4.57 2.01
CA LEU A 166 1.76 -4.78 0.69
C LEU A 166 1.54 -3.54 -0.17
N ASP A 167 2.64 -2.97 -0.66
CA ASP A 167 2.59 -1.89 -1.63
C ASP A 167 2.60 -2.45 -3.05
N HIS A 168 3.67 -3.15 -3.40
CA HIS A 168 3.79 -3.86 -4.68
C HIS A 168 4.89 -4.93 -4.64
N HIS A 169 4.96 -5.76 -5.67
CA HIS A 169 6.13 -6.59 -5.93
C HIS A 169 7.05 -5.85 -6.90
N CYS A 170 8.31 -5.64 -6.53
CA CYS A 170 9.26 -4.89 -7.34
C CYS A 170 10.34 -5.83 -7.91
N PRO A 171 10.34 -6.07 -9.23
CA PRO A 171 11.34 -6.92 -9.87
C PRO A 171 12.78 -6.40 -9.70
N TRP A 172 12.96 -5.06 -9.67
CA TRP A 172 14.27 -4.39 -9.57
C TRP A 172 15.01 -4.63 -8.25
N VAL A 173 14.29 -5.11 -7.22
CA VAL A 173 14.85 -5.51 -5.93
C VAL A 173 14.61 -6.99 -5.62
N ASN A 174 13.98 -7.72 -6.56
CA ASN A 174 13.55 -9.12 -6.39
C ASN A 174 12.83 -9.38 -5.06
N ASN A 175 11.99 -8.42 -4.63
CA ASN A 175 11.33 -8.48 -3.33
C ASN A 175 9.99 -7.71 -3.35
N CYS A 176 9.13 -7.99 -2.37
CA CYS A 176 7.95 -7.17 -2.12
C CYS A 176 8.31 -5.91 -1.36
N ILE A 177 7.77 -4.78 -1.81
CA ILE A 177 7.76 -3.53 -1.07
C ILE A 177 6.55 -3.58 -0.13
N ASN A 178 6.80 -3.53 1.17
CA ASN A 178 5.83 -3.84 2.20
C ASN A 178 6.17 -3.17 3.53
N PHE A 179 5.40 -3.46 4.58
CA PHE A 179 5.60 -2.88 5.92
C PHE A 179 7.06 -2.84 6.38
N THR A 180 7.80 -3.94 6.25
CA THR A 180 9.14 -4.08 6.83
C THR A 180 10.24 -3.31 6.09
N ASN A 181 10.04 -2.99 4.81
CA ASN A 181 11.06 -2.37 3.96
C ASN A 181 10.59 -1.12 3.21
N TYR A 182 9.38 -0.61 3.46
CA TYR A 182 8.86 0.55 2.74
C TYR A 182 9.74 1.79 2.92
N LYS A 183 10.17 2.08 4.15
CA LYS A 183 11.12 3.18 4.42
C LYS A 183 12.39 3.05 3.58
N TYR A 184 12.98 1.84 3.52
CA TYR A 184 14.19 1.60 2.74
C TYR A 184 13.97 1.83 1.26
N PHE A 185 12.82 1.43 0.72
CA PHE A 185 12.47 1.68 -0.66
C PHE A 185 12.37 3.18 -0.97
N ILE A 186 11.72 3.98 -0.10
CA ILE A 186 11.66 5.44 -0.28
C ILE A 186 13.06 6.06 -0.26
N LEU A 187 13.92 5.65 0.67
CA LEU A 187 15.30 6.12 0.74
C LEU A 187 16.11 5.69 -0.49
N PHE A 188 15.94 4.46 -0.95
CA PHE A 188 16.56 3.95 -2.17
C PHE A 188 16.20 4.82 -3.39
N LEU A 189 14.91 5.14 -3.57
CA LEU A 189 14.48 6.02 -4.66
C LEU A 189 15.09 7.43 -4.54
N GLY A 190 15.08 8.01 -3.34
CA GLY A 190 15.63 9.35 -3.10
C GLY A 190 17.15 9.41 -3.33
N TYR A 191 17.90 8.44 -2.80
CA TYR A 191 19.36 8.38 -2.99
C TYR A 191 19.76 7.98 -4.40
N ALA A 192 18.99 7.12 -5.09
CA ALA A 192 19.20 6.83 -6.51
C ALA A 192 18.98 8.09 -7.36
N LEU A 193 17.94 8.88 -7.07
CA LEU A 193 17.68 10.14 -7.76
C LEU A 193 18.81 11.15 -7.52
N LEU A 194 19.22 11.33 -6.26
CA LEU A 194 20.32 12.22 -5.90
C LEU A 194 21.62 11.79 -6.60
N TYR A 195 21.92 10.49 -6.62
CA TYR A 195 23.06 9.92 -7.33
C TYR A 195 23.03 10.24 -8.82
N CYS A 196 21.90 9.99 -9.49
CA CYS A 196 21.75 10.24 -10.92
C CYS A 196 21.88 11.72 -11.26
N LEU A 197 21.21 12.60 -10.51
CA LEU A 197 21.31 14.05 -10.72
C LEU A 197 22.73 14.55 -10.49
N TYR A 198 23.38 14.08 -9.42
CA TYR A 198 24.74 14.46 -9.11
C TYR A 198 25.72 14.04 -10.22
N VAL A 199 25.61 12.80 -10.69
CA VAL A 199 26.42 12.28 -11.81
C VAL A 199 26.18 13.12 -13.07
N ALA A 200 24.91 13.35 -13.45
CA ALA A 200 24.57 14.14 -14.62
C ALA A 200 25.16 15.55 -14.53
N CYS A 201 24.88 16.28 -13.45
CA CYS A 201 25.36 17.65 -13.25
C CYS A 201 26.88 17.75 -13.26
N SER A 202 27.59 16.79 -12.65
CA SER A 202 29.05 16.77 -12.61
C SER A 202 29.69 16.57 -13.98
N THR A 203 28.99 15.93 -14.93
CA THR A 203 29.49 15.71 -16.29
C THR A 203 29.27 16.90 -17.24
N ILE A 204 28.30 17.78 -16.96
CA ILE A 204 27.92 18.91 -17.84
C ILE A 204 29.12 19.80 -18.24
N PRO A 205 29.99 20.25 -17.30
CA PRO A 205 31.12 21.13 -17.66
C PRO A 205 32.12 20.49 -18.62
N TYR A 206 32.13 19.16 -18.71
CA TYR A 206 33.08 18.40 -19.52
C TYR A 206 32.51 18.01 -20.89
N MET A 207 31.25 18.34 -21.19
CA MET A 207 30.59 18.00 -22.45
C MET A 207 31.27 18.65 -23.66
N GLU A 208 31.74 19.89 -23.54
CA GLU A 208 32.50 20.56 -24.60
C GLU A 208 33.81 19.83 -24.91
N LEU A 209 34.52 19.40 -23.85
CA LEU A 209 35.79 18.72 -23.98
C LEU A 209 35.64 17.35 -24.67
N LEU A 210 34.49 16.68 -24.53
CA LEU A 210 34.13 15.49 -25.31
C LEU A 210 34.05 15.78 -26.81
N TRP A 211 33.47 16.91 -27.20
CA TRP A 211 33.33 17.31 -28.61
C TRP A 211 34.63 17.71 -29.27
N THR A 212 35.60 18.20 -28.50
CA THR A 212 36.95 18.45 -29.04
C THR A 212 37.75 17.18 -29.31
N GLY A 213 37.30 16.01 -28.82
CA GLY A 213 37.99 14.73 -28.99
C GLY A 213 39.30 14.59 -28.21
N LYS A 214 39.59 15.49 -27.27
CA LYS A 214 40.86 15.57 -26.54
C LYS A 214 40.94 14.71 -25.28
N ILE A 215 39.91 13.90 -24.98
CA ILE A 215 39.88 13.02 -23.80
C ILE A 215 39.72 11.56 -24.22
N ASP A 216 40.59 10.72 -23.68
CA ASP A 216 40.40 9.27 -23.67
C ASP A 216 39.19 8.90 -22.78
N GLY A 217 38.39 7.93 -23.21
CA GLY A 217 37.19 7.51 -22.45
C GLY A 217 35.93 8.39 -22.65
N ARG A 218 35.92 9.28 -23.65
CA ARG A 218 34.78 10.15 -23.99
C ARG A 218 33.41 9.45 -24.05
N PHE A 219 33.38 8.21 -24.55
CA PHE A 219 32.14 7.44 -24.63
C PHE A 219 31.60 7.06 -23.25
N HIS A 220 32.47 6.73 -22.29
CA HIS A 220 32.03 6.42 -20.92
C HIS A 220 31.35 7.63 -20.28
N ILE A 221 31.93 8.83 -20.41
CA ILE A 221 31.39 10.06 -19.83
C ILE A 221 30.07 10.45 -20.52
N LEU A 222 30.01 10.32 -21.86
CA LEU A 222 28.80 10.59 -22.63
C LEU A 222 27.65 9.64 -22.24
N PHE A 223 27.91 8.33 -22.21
CA PHE A 223 26.91 7.36 -21.78
C PHE A 223 26.52 7.57 -20.31
N LEU A 224 27.47 7.92 -19.44
CA LEU A 224 27.20 8.19 -18.03
C LEU A 224 26.18 9.32 -17.87
N PHE A 225 26.32 10.41 -18.63
CA PHE A 225 25.35 11.50 -18.65
C PHE A 225 23.96 11.04 -19.12
N PHE A 226 23.87 10.38 -20.28
CA PHE A 226 22.57 9.95 -20.81
C PHE A 226 21.87 8.91 -19.92
N VAL A 227 22.61 7.92 -19.44
CA VAL A 227 22.07 6.89 -18.54
C VAL A 227 21.59 7.53 -17.22
N SER A 228 22.37 8.44 -16.65
CA SER A 228 21.99 9.11 -15.40
C SER A 228 20.73 9.97 -15.56
N ILE A 229 20.59 10.76 -16.64
CA ILE A 229 19.37 11.54 -16.90
C ILE A 229 18.16 10.63 -17.19
N MET A 230 18.33 9.55 -17.96
CA MET A 230 17.26 8.59 -18.24
C MET A 230 16.69 7.99 -16.94
N PHE A 231 17.56 7.56 -16.04
CA PHE A 231 17.14 7.08 -14.72
C PHE A 231 16.56 8.22 -13.85
N ALA A 232 17.16 9.41 -13.85
CA ALA A 232 16.68 10.54 -13.07
C ALA A 232 15.23 10.90 -13.43
N ILE A 233 14.88 11.01 -14.72
CA ILE A 233 13.52 11.33 -15.16
C ILE A 233 12.52 10.27 -14.64
N SER A 234 12.88 8.99 -14.76
CA SER A 234 12.05 7.88 -14.29
C SER A 234 11.91 7.88 -12.76
N LEU A 235 12.98 8.21 -12.04
CA LEU A 235 13.02 8.25 -10.58
C LEU A 235 12.28 9.46 -10.00
N VAL A 236 12.30 10.63 -10.66
CA VAL A 236 11.53 11.81 -10.21
C VAL A 236 10.05 11.48 -10.11
N SER A 237 9.48 10.83 -11.13
CA SER A 237 8.05 10.50 -11.13
C SER A 237 7.71 9.46 -10.08
N LEU A 238 8.50 8.38 -9.98
CA LEU A 238 8.27 7.31 -9.01
C LEU A 238 8.46 7.79 -7.56
N PHE A 239 9.56 8.50 -7.28
CA PHE A 239 9.83 9.06 -5.96
C PHE A 239 8.75 10.08 -5.55
N GLY A 240 8.39 11.00 -6.45
CA GLY A 240 7.35 11.98 -6.20
C GLY A 240 5.99 11.34 -5.89
N TYR A 241 5.61 10.30 -6.64
CA TYR A 241 4.39 9.55 -6.39
C TYR A 241 4.39 8.86 -5.03
N HIS A 242 5.49 8.21 -4.65
CA HIS A 242 5.59 7.57 -3.34
C HIS A 242 5.67 8.55 -2.17
N CYS A 243 6.30 9.72 -2.35
CA CYS A 243 6.22 10.82 -1.37
C CYS A 243 4.77 11.25 -1.15
N TYR A 244 3.99 11.41 -2.23
CA TYR A 244 2.55 11.68 -2.14
C TYR A 244 1.79 10.57 -1.38
N LEU A 245 2.08 9.31 -1.67
CA LEU A 245 1.45 8.16 -0.98
C LEU A 245 1.79 8.12 0.51
N VAL A 246 3.05 8.37 0.89
CA VAL A 246 3.48 8.48 2.30
C VAL A 246 2.68 9.57 3.00
N LEU A 247 2.58 10.78 2.41
CA LEU A 247 1.86 11.90 3.03
C LEU A 247 0.36 11.65 3.21
N LEU A 248 -0.23 10.74 2.42
CA LEU A 248 -1.64 10.33 2.56
C LEU A 248 -1.83 9.02 3.33
N ASN A 249 -0.75 8.38 3.79
CA ASN A 249 -0.73 7.04 4.39
C ASN A 249 -1.47 5.99 3.55
N ARG A 250 -1.18 5.97 2.24
CA ARG A 250 -1.74 4.99 1.31
C ARG A 250 -0.65 4.11 0.75
N THR A 251 -0.98 2.85 0.50
CA THR A 251 -0.18 2.01 -0.40
C THR A 251 -0.59 2.25 -1.85
N THR A 252 0.24 1.83 -2.79
CA THR A 252 -0.09 1.83 -4.23
C THR A 252 -1.40 1.08 -4.48
N LEU A 253 -1.59 -0.10 -3.87
CA LEU A 253 -2.85 -0.86 -3.98
C LEU A 253 -4.07 -0.09 -3.49
N GLU A 254 -3.95 0.60 -2.36
CA GLU A 254 -5.02 1.41 -1.77
C GLU A 254 -5.35 2.65 -2.61
N SER A 255 -4.37 3.17 -3.37
CA SER A 255 -4.58 4.30 -4.28
C SER A 255 -5.49 3.92 -5.45
N PHE A 256 -5.35 2.68 -5.96
CA PHE A 256 -6.16 2.11 -7.03
C PHE A 256 -7.48 1.51 -6.54
N ARG A 257 -7.48 0.93 -5.34
CA ARG A 257 -8.66 0.30 -4.73
C ARG A 257 -8.85 0.80 -3.31
N THR A 258 -9.84 1.68 -3.15
CA THR A 258 -10.24 2.22 -1.86
C THR A 258 -10.53 1.08 -0.86
N PRO A 259 -9.91 1.10 0.33
CA PRO A 259 -10.23 0.13 1.38
C PRO A 259 -11.67 0.34 1.86
N ILE A 260 -12.38 -0.76 2.11
CA ILE A 260 -13.74 -0.76 2.62
C ILE A 260 -13.67 -1.01 4.12
N PHE A 261 -14.11 -0.07 4.93
CA PHE A 261 -14.20 -0.22 6.38
C PHE A 261 -15.53 -0.86 6.77
N ARG A 262 -15.50 -1.73 7.78
CA ARG A 262 -16.69 -2.42 8.32
C ARG A 262 -17.78 -1.43 8.72
N TYR A 263 -17.37 -0.30 9.30
CA TYR A 263 -18.22 0.82 9.64
C TYR A 263 -17.79 2.00 8.77
N GLY A 264 -18.72 2.64 8.05
CA GLY A 264 -18.44 3.80 7.19
C GLY A 264 -18.23 3.49 5.71
N GLY A 265 -18.00 2.23 5.30
CA GLY A 265 -17.90 1.85 3.89
C GLY A 265 -16.57 2.23 3.23
N PRO A 266 -16.54 2.53 1.91
CA PRO A 266 -15.32 2.90 1.21
C PRO A 266 -14.73 4.22 1.71
N ASP A 267 -13.48 4.22 2.18
CA ASP A 267 -12.79 5.43 2.62
C ASP A 267 -11.31 5.43 2.20
N LYS A 268 -10.91 6.37 1.34
CA LYS A 268 -9.51 6.52 0.89
C LYS A 268 -8.60 7.12 1.96
N ASN A 269 -9.16 7.76 2.98
CA ASN A 269 -8.46 8.46 4.05
C ASN A 269 -8.55 7.72 5.38
N GLY A 270 -9.15 6.53 5.45
CA GLY A 270 -9.42 5.88 6.73
C GLY A 270 -8.18 5.54 7.56
N PHE A 271 -6.99 5.47 6.97
CA PHE A 271 -5.70 5.32 7.66
C PHE A 271 -4.88 6.62 7.76
N SER A 272 -5.39 7.75 7.27
CA SER A 272 -4.70 9.03 7.32
C SER A 272 -4.86 9.68 8.70
N LEU A 273 -3.74 10.12 9.26
CA LEU A 273 -3.60 10.72 10.59
C LEU A 273 -3.14 12.19 10.53
N GLY A 274 -3.02 12.74 9.32
CA GLY A 274 -2.37 14.03 9.05
C GLY A 274 -0.96 13.83 8.47
N LYS A 275 -0.50 14.77 7.64
CA LYS A 275 0.71 14.60 6.81
C LYS A 275 1.96 14.23 7.60
N LEU A 276 2.21 14.88 8.75
CA LEU A 276 3.38 14.61 9.58
C LEU A 276 3.28 13.24 10.27
N SER A 277 2.15 12.95 10.90
CA SER A 277 1.90 11.65 11.54
C SER A 277 1.98 10.50 10.52
N ASN A 278 1.45 10.70 9.31
CA ASN A 278 1.56 9.74 8.21
C ASN A 278 3.02 9.50 7.78
N PHE A 279 3.84 10.55 7.78
CA PHE A 279 5.27 10.43 7.52
C PHE A 279 5.97 9.67 8.66
N GLN A 280 5.66 9.99 9.92
CA GLN A 280 6.21 9.30 11.09
C GLN A 280 5.83 7.81 11.15
N GLU A 281 4.65 7.42 10.68
CA GLU A 281 4.28 5.99 10.55
C GLU A 281 5.31 5.20 9.72
N VAL A 282 5.98 5.84 8.76
CA VAL A 282 7.01 5.22 7.91
C VAL A 282 8.43 5.49 8.43
N PHE A 283 8.71 6.72 8.83
CA PHE A 283 10.07 7.19 9.14
C PHE A 283 10.41 7.21 10.64
N GLY A 284 9.44 7.01 11.51
CA GLY A 284 9.57 7.07 12.97
C GLY A 284 9.63 8.49 13.51
N ASP A 285 9.69 8.60 14.82
CA ASP A 285 9.67 9.90 15.53
C ASP A 285 11.04 10.57 15.61
N ASP A 286 12.12 9.80 15.57
CA ASP A 286 13.48 10.35 15.62
C ASP A 286 13.93 10.87 14.26
N TRP A 287 13.86 12.20 14.11
CA TRP A 287 14.23 12.90 12.88
C TRP A 287 15.68 12.66 12.44
N ARG A 288 16.58 12.34 13.37
CA ARG A 288 17.99 12.06 13.07
C ARG A 288 18.16 10.79 12.23
N LEU A 289 17.18 9.88 12.30
CA LEU A 289 17.19 8.60 11.61
C LEU A 289 16.31 8.57 10.36
N TRP A 290 15.62 9.65 10.01
CA TRP A 290 14.72 9.69 8.86
C TRP A 290 15.43 9.33 7.56
N PHE A 291 16.61 9.90 7.34
CA PHE A 291 17.38 9.68 6.12
C PHE A 291 18.40 8.53 6.25
N VAL A 292 18.37 7.78 7.36
CA VAL A 292 19.26 6.64 7.58
C VAL A 292 18.51 5.32 7.29
N PRO A 293 19.06 4.40 6.49
CA PRO A 293 18.48 3.08 6.19
C PRO A 293 18.45 2.09 7.37
N VAL A 294 17.88 2.51 8.49
CA VAL A 294 17.62 1.72 9.71
C VAL A 294 16.11 1.63 9.95
N TYR A 295 15.65 0.52 10.53
CA TYR A 295 14.23 0.28 10.76
C TYR A 295 13.71 1.24 11.84
N THR A 296 12.74 2.07 11.49
CA THR A 296 12.09 3.02 12.43
C THR A 296 10.60 3.18 12.17
N SER A 297 10.01 2.38 11.27
CA SER A 297 8.57 2.43 11.00
C SER A 297 7.78 2.03 12.24
N LEU A 298 6.68 2.74 12.50
CA LEU A 298 5.85 2.54 13.68
C LEU A 298 4.87 1.36 13.46
N GLY A 299 4.39 0.80 14.57
CA GLY A 299 3.43 -0.29 14.59
C GLY A 299 4.03 -1.68 14.35
N ASP A 300 3.15 -2.67 14.21
CA ASP A 300 3.49 -4.09 14.04
C ASP A 300 3.15 -4.63 12.64
N GLY A 301 2.62 -3.77 11.76
CA GLY A 301 2.18 -4.12 10.41
C GLY A 301 0.84 -4.85 10.36
N ILE A 302 0.18 -5.05 11.51
CA ILE A 302 -1.10 -5.74 11.66
C ILE A 302 -2.18 -4.75 12.05
N LEU A 303 -1.94 -3.96 13.10
CA LEU A 303 -2.82 -2.89 13.55
C LEU A 303 -2.32 -1.57 12.99
N PHE A 304 -3.22 -0.81 12.36
CA PHE A 304 -2.94 0.54 11.88
C PHE A 304 -3.92 1.51 12.54
N PRO A 305 -3.45 2.64 13.09
CA PRO A 305 -4.35 3.67 13.57
C PRO A 305 -5.27 4.13 12.43
N THR A 306 -6.52 4.40 12.78
CA THR A 306 -7.54 4.89 11.83
C THR A 306 -7.98 6.29 12.19
N GLN A 307 -8.46 7.04 11.20
CA GLN A 307 -8.84 8.44 11.38
C GLN A 307 -9.92 8.62 12.46
N SER A 308 -10.92 7.73 12.53
CA SER A 308 -11.99 7.79 13.52
C SER A 308 -11.48 7.64 14.95
N HIS A 309 -10.53 6.74 15.18
CA HIS A 309 -9.90 6.57 16.49
C HIS A 309 -8.97 7.74 16.84
N HIS A 310 -8.24 8.28 15.86
CA HIS A 310 -7.32 9.40 16.07
C HIS A 310 -8.03 10.73 16.34
N LEU A 311 -9.17 10.97 15.70
CA LEU A 311 -10.00 12.15 16.01
C LEU A 311 -10.62 12.05 17.41
N ALA A 312 -11.03 10.85 17.83
CA ALA A 312 -11.57 10.61 19.17
C ALA A 312 -10.51 10.82 20.26
N SER A 313 -9.26 10.40 20.04
CA SER A 313 -8.17 10.57 21.01
C SER A 313 -7.66 12.01 21.12
N ASN A 314 -7.79 12.82 20.06
CA ASN A 314 -7.28 14.19 20.01
C ASN A 314 -8.36 15.25 20.23
N SER A 315 -9.60 14.83 20.50
CA SER A 315 -10.64 15.74 20.96
C SER A 315 -10.32 16.16 22.40
N PRO A 316 -10.26 17.46 22.72
CA PRO A 316 -10.14 17.91 24.10
C PRO A 316 -11.32 17.32 24.89
N HIS A 317 -11.03 16.50 25.89
CA HIS A 317 -12.06 16.02 26.81
C HIS A 317 -12.75 17.25 27.44
N GLU A 318 -14.03 17.47 27.13
CA GLU A 318 -14.93 18.04 28.12
C GLU A 318 -14.88 17.11 29.34
N VAL A 319 -14.41 17.65 30.46
CA VAL A 319 -14.41 16.97 31.74
C VAL A 319 -15.86 16.70 32.12
N GLY A 320 -16.28 15.43 31.98
CA GLY A 320 -17.66 15.03 32.23
C GLY A 320 -17.79 13.53 32.51
N SER A 321 -17.52 13.15 33.76
CA SER A 321 -17.87 11.90 34.46
C SER A 321 -17.09 10.61 34.13
N PRO A 322 -16.69 9.84 35.16
CA PRO A 322 -15.92 8.61 34.98
C PRO A 322 -16.80 7.47 34.47
N VAL A 323 -16.41 6.87 33.35
CA VAL A 323 -16.93 5.57 32.91
C VAL A 323 -16.36 4.52 33.86
N ALA A 324 -17.22 3.90 34.66
CA ALA A 324 -16.85 2.82 35.57
C ALA A 324 -16.39 1.57 34.79
N PRO A 325 -15.42 0.79 35.29
CA PRO A 325 -15.00 -0.45 34.65
C PRO A 325 -16.09 -1.52 34.78
N LEU A 326 -16.37 -2.23 33.68
CA LEU A 326 -17.24 -3.40 33.66
C LEU A 326 -16.60 -4.56 34.43
N THR A 327 -16.92 -4.70 35.72
CA THR A 327 -16.73 -5.94 36.47
C THR A 327 -17.91 -6.88 36.24
N ALA A 328 -17.61 -8.05 35.67
CA ALA A 328 -18.52 -9.17 35.60
C ALA A 328 -18.73 -9.78 36.99
N THR A 329 -19.99 -9.92 37.42
CA THR A 329 -20.34 -10.84 38.52
C THR A 329 -21.69 -11.49 38.28
N ILE A 330 -21.71 -12.80 38.53
CA ILE A 330 -22.79 -13.76 38.34
C ILE A 330 -23.72 -13.74 39.57
N GLY A 331 -25.04 -13.78 39.33
CA GLY A 331 -26.02 -14.50 40.13
C GLY A 331 -26.68 -13.79 41.33
N GLY A 332 -28.01 -13.91 41.43
CA GLY A 332 -28.73 -13.83 42.71
C GLY A 332 -30.04 -13.04 42.68
N SER A 333 -31.16 -13.77 42.67
CA SER A 333 -32.53 -13.31 42.94
C SER A 333 -32.70 -12.86 44.42
N GLN A 334 -33.46 -11.78 44.69
CA GLN A 334 -34.58 -11.72 45.66
C GLN A 334 -35.10 -10.28 45.94
N ASN A 335 -36.37 -10.06 45.56
CA ASN A 335 -37.51 -9.45 46.26
C ASN A 335 -37.36 -8.47 47.47
N CYS A 336 -38.19 -7.41 47.43
CA CYS A 336 -39.10 -6.84 48.48
C CYS A 336 -39.00 -5.32 48.82
N ASN A 337 -40.10 -4.61 48.51
CA ASN A 337 -40.87 -3.57 49.25
C ASN A 337 -40.22 -2.33 49.93
N GLY A 338 -40.80 -1.15 49.64
CA GLY A 338 -41.33 -0.26 50.70
C GLY A 338 -41.02 1.25 50.66
N ALA A 339 -42.08 2.07 50.60
CA ALA A 339 -42.33 3.35 51.29
C ALA A 339 -41.80 4.72 50.75
N VAL A 340 -42.73 5.43 50.07
CA VAL A 340 -43.30 6.78 50.33
C VAL A 340 -42.59 7.77 51.27
N ALA A 341 -42.37 9.01 50.82
CA ALA A 341 -42.66 10.27 51.55
C ALA A 341 -42.65 11.53 50.65
N ASN A 342 -43.63 12.41 50.88
CA ASN A 342 -43.97 13.65 50.17
C ASN A 342 -43.10 14.87 50.52
N GLY A 343 -43.08 15.88 49.63
CA GLY A 343 -42.70 17.26 49.94
C GLY A 343 -42.85 18.21 48.75
N THR A 344 -43.94 19.00 48.74
CA THR A 344 -44.34 19.99 47.72
C THR A 344 -43.90 21.44 48.04
N VAL A 345 -44.11 22.34 47.07
CA VAL A 345 -44.11 23.83 47.02
C VAL A 345 -42.92 24.36 46.18
N GLY A 346 -43.03 24.95 44.99
CA GLY A 346 -44.12 25.52 44.19
C GLY A 346 -43.98 27.04 44.10
N VAL A 347 -43.71 27.61 42.90
CA VAL A 347 -44.23 28.90 42.33
C VAL A 347 -43.75 29.05 40.86
N ASP A 348 -44.71 29.11 39.94
CA ASP A 348 -44.67 29.51 38.49
C ASP A 348 -45.07 31.01 38.35
N PRO A 349 -44.86 31.78 37.22
CA PRO A 349 -45.49 31.49 35.90
C PRO A 349 -44.81 32.01 34.57
N ILE A 350 -44.79 31.13 33.54
CA ILE A 350 -45.40 31.18 32.16
C ILE A 350 -45.74 32.59 31.57
N PRO A 351 -45.48 32.95 30.27
CA PRO A 351 -46.13 32.32 29.10
C PRO A 351 -45.46 32.22 27.69
N GLN A 352 -45.86 31.14 26.99
CA GLN A 352 -46.26 30.98 25.57
C GLN A 352 -45.14 31.07 24.48
N THR A 353 -45.05 30.24 23.42
CA THR A 353 -46.11 29.83 22.46
C THR A 353 -45.60 28.74 21.47
N ILE A 354 -46.33 27.62 21.36
CA ILE A 354 -46.80 26.86 20.14
C ILE A 354 -45.82 26.21 19.12
N VAL A 355 -45.69 24.87 19.25
CA VAL A 355 -46.04 23.74 18.35
C VAL A 355 -46.30 23.99 16.85
N LEU A 356 -45.76 23.14 15.95
CA LEU A 356 -46.51 22.51 14.83
C LEU A 356 -45.82 21.22 14.31
N GLU A 357 -46.43 20.08 14.58
CA GLU A 357 -46.58 18.90 13.70
C GLU A 357 -48.08 18.88 13.29
N PRO A 358 -48.63 18.00 12.43
CA PRO A 358 -48.10 17.01 11.46
C PRO A 358 -48.78 17.18 10.06
N LEU A 359 -48.62 16.29 9.06
CA LEU A 359 -49.61 15.22 8.78
C LEU A 359 -49.22 14.33 7.59
N ASP A 360 -49.71 13.11 7.73
CA ASP A 360 -49.63 11.89 6.91
C ASP A 360 -50.71 11.90 5.80
N GLU A 361 -50.41 11.39 4.59
CA GLU A 361 -51.43 10.93 3.64
C GLU A 361 -50.96 9.70 2.84
N ARG A 362 -51.83 8.69 2.85
CA ARG A 362 -51.68 7.35 2.28
C ARG A 362 -52.48 7.25 0.97
N LYS A 363 -51.94 6.62 -0.09
CA LYS A 363 -52.69 5.67 -0.97
C LYS A 363 -51.83 4.95 -2.04
N GLU A 364 -51.94 3.62 -1.96
CA GLU A 364 -51.93 2.52 -2.93
C GLU A 364 -51.44 2.65 -4.39
N GLY A 365 -50.79 1.57 -4.88
CA GLY A 365 -50.77 1.17 -6.29
C GLY A 365 -49.50 0.39 -6.69
N GLY A 366 -49.63 -0.91 -6.98
CA GLY A 366 -48.51 -1.85 -7.22
C GLY A 366 -47.87 -1.86 -8.61
N GLY A 367 -46.86 -2.72 -8.78
CA GLY A 367 -46.32 -3.13 -10.10
C GLY A 367 -44.82 -3.43 -10.12
N HIS A 368 -44.45 -4.68 -10.41
CA HIS A 368 -43.10 -5.13 -10.75
C HIS A 368 -42.50 -4.38 -11.96
N ARG A 369 -41.16 -4.14 -11.97
CA ARG A 369 -40.16 -4.72 -12.92
C ARG A 369 -38.87 -3.89 -13.03
N LEU A 370 -37.76 -4.63 -13.18
CA LEU A 370 -36.37 -4.32 -13.56
C LEU A 370 -36.05 -3.01 -14.31
N GLN A 371 -34.94 -2.36 -13.92
CA GLN A 371 -33.80 -1.82 -14.73
C GLN A 371 -33.09 -0.74 -13.87
N GLY A 372 -31.80 -0.85 -13.54
CA GLY A 372 -30.71 -0.53 -14.46
C GLY A 372 -30.60 0.99 -14.63
N GLN A 373 -29.86 1.70 -13.75
CA GLN A 373 -29.60 3.13 -13.93
C GLN A 373 -28.11 3.45 -14.05
N GLN A 374 -27.81 3.98 -15.23
CA GLN A 374 -26.56 4.54 -15.70
C GLN A 374 -26.16 5.79 -14.91
N GLN A 375 -24.85 5.97 -14.78
CA GLN A 375 -24.20 7.22 -14.36
C GLN A 375 -24.56 8.36 -15.33
N ALA A 376 -25.00 9.49 -14.78
CA ALA A 376 -25.14 10.74 -15.51
C ALA A 376 -23.76 11.33 -15.81
N VAL A 377 -23.46 11.53 -17.10
CA VAL A 377 -22.29 12.29 -17.58
C VAL A 377 -22.76 13.73 -17.82
N VAL A 378 -22.17 14.68 -17.10
CA VAL A 378 -22.41 16.12 -17.28
C VAL A 378 -21.58 16.60 -18.48
N MET A 379 -22.23 17.08 -19.55
CA MET A 379 -21.57 17.74 -20.68
C MET A 379 -21.48 19.26 -20.45
N PRO A 380 -20.36 19.91 -20.81
CA PRO A 380 -20.25 21.37 -20.74
C PRO A 380 -21.08 22.05 -21.85
N LEU A 381 -21.76 23.14 -21.47
CA LEU A 381 -22.53 24.01 -22.37
C LEU A 381 -21.69 25.24 -22.76
N ASN A 382 -21.94 25.79 -23.95
CA ASN A 382 -21.45 27.11 -24.36
C ASN A 382 -22.15 28.23 -23.53
N THR A 383 -21.63 29.46 -23.52
CA THR A 383 -22.16 30.66 -22.82
C THR A 383 -23.60 31.02 -23.16
N ASN A 384 -24.20 30.38 -24.17
CA ASN A 384 -25.62 30.51 -24.53
C ASN A 384 -26.47 29.26 -24.20
N GLY A 385 -25.95 28.31 -23.40
CA GLY A 385 -26.73 27.20 -22.86
C GLY A 385 -27.02 26.04 -23.83
N LEU A 386 -26.26 25.88 -24.92
CA LEU A 386 -26.42 24.80 -25.90
C LEU A 386 -25.23 23.80 -25.87
N PRO A 387 -25.46 22.49 -26.15
CA PRO A 387 -24.41 21.46 -26.18
C PRO A 387 -23.43 21.64 -27.35
N LEU A 388 -22.14 21.44 -27.11
CA LEU A 388 -21.09 21.44 -28.14
C LEU A 388 -21.17 20.15 -28.99
N GLN A 389 -21.29 20.28 -30.30
CA GLN A 389 -21.37 19.16 -31.24
C GLN A 389 -19.98 18.87 -31.83
N GLU A 390 -19.39 17.70 -31.52
CA GLU A 390 -18.12 17.25 -32.12
C GLU A 390 -18.32 16.74 -33.55
N THR A 391 -17.64 17.34 -34.51
CA THR A 391 -17.49 16.84 -35.88
C THR A 391 -16.46 15.70 -35.91
N LYS A 392 -16.92 14.48 -36.23
CA LYS A 392 -16.06 13.33 -36.54
C LYS A 392 -15.59 13.41 -38.00
N GLU A 393 -14.30 13.60 -38.23
CA GLU A 393 -13.66 13.29 -39.51
C GLU A 393 -13.12 11.86 -39.50
N SER A 394 -13.59 11.04 -40.44
CA SER A 394 -12.99 9.76 -40.81
C SER A 394 -12.04 9.98 -41.98
N PHE A 395 -10.83 9.42 -41.94
CA PHE A 395 -10.08 9.18 -43.17
C PHE A 395 -9.43 7.80 -43.19
N ALA A 396 -9.71 7.11 -44.28
CA ALA A 396 -9.34 5.75 -44.60
C ALA A 396 -7.95 5.68 -45.24
N SER A 397 -7.38 4.48 -45.15
CA SER A 397 -6.20 3.99 -45.85
C SER A 397 -6.30 4.08 -47.37
N SER A 398 -5.24 4.55 -48.04
CA SER A 398 -4.79 3.99 -49.33
C SER A 398 -3.37 4.48 -49.65
N HIS A 399 -2.48 3.54 -49.95
CA HIS A 399 -1.25 3.75 -50.72
C HIS A 399 -1.52 3.35 -52.17
N PRO A 400 -0.89 4.03 -53.14
CA PRO A 400 -0.40 3.32 -54.32
C PRO A 400 1.03 3.70 -54.73
N LEU A 401 1.66 2.69 -55.37
CA LEU A 401 2.94 2.60 -56.09
C LEU A 401 4.22 2.44 -55.25
#